data_AF-A0A933K7L7-F1
#
_entry.id   AF-A0A933K7L7-F1
#
_cell.length_a   1.000
_cell.length_b   1.000
_cell.length_c   1.000
_cell.angle_alpha   90.00
_cell.angle_beta   90.00
_cell.angle_gamma   90.00
#
_symmetry.space_group_name_H-M   'P 1'
#
loop_
_entity.id
_entity.type
_entity.pdbx_description
1 polymer ?
#
loop_
_entity_poly.entity_id
_entity_poly.type
_entity_poly.pdbx_seq_one_letter_code
_entity_poly.pdbx_strand_id
1 'polypeptide(L)'
;MELGEPDGSGRRRPVPVPGSEHTLATNVVIRALGQRLDEHLAAGLGLRVEKGLVAVDPATGQTSHPKVFAGGDSINGGQTVVDAVAHGKKAAAAIDRLLNG
;
A
#
# COMPACT_ATOMS: atom_id res chain seq x y z
N MET A 1 -12.45 11.93 20.89
CA MET A 1 -11.44 10.84 20.82
C MET A 1 -10.33 11.17 21.80
N GLU A 2 -9.81 10.17 22.50
CA GLU A 2 -8.61 10.28 23.33
C GLU A 2 -7.54 9.29 22.87
N LEU A 3 -6.30 9.46 23.33
CA LEU A 3 -5.19 8.58 22.96
C LEU A 3 -5.11 7.42 23.96
N GLY A 4 -5.34 6.19 23.48
CA GLY A 4 -5.10 4.99 24.27
C GLY A 4 -3.61 4.67 24.43
N GLU A 5 -3.34 3.51 25.03
CA GLU A 5 -1.97 3.02 25.22
C GLU A 5 -1.24 2.82 23.88
N PRO A 6 0.09 3.05 23.83
CA PRO A 6 0.90 2.77 22.67
C PRO A 6 0.92 1.26 22.39
N ASP A 7 0.79 0.88 21.12
CA ASP A 7 1.03 -0.50 20.70
C ASP A 7 2.53 -0.81 20.59
N GLY A 8 2.88 -2.03 20.16
CA GLY A 8 4.28 -2.46 19.98
C GLY A 8 5.09 -1.63 18.97
N SER A 9 4.45 -0.79 18.15
CA SER A 9 5.13 0.17 17.27
C SER A 9 5.34 1.55 17.90
N GLY A 10 4.87 1.75 19.14
CA GLY A 10 4.81 3.04 19.81
C GLY A 10 3.62 3.91 19.39
N ARG A 11 2.80 3.46 18.42
CA ARG A 11 1.65 4.22 17.93
C ARG A 11 0.48 4.08 18.90
N ARG A 12 -0.11 5.21 19.29
CA ARG A 12 -1.32 5.23 20.11
C ARG A 12 -2.56 5.07 19.24
N ARG A 13 -3.50 4.24 19.69
CA ARG A 13 -4.80 4.07 19.03
C ARG A 13 -5.81 5.11 19.53
N PRO A 14 -6.63 5.69 18.65
CA PRO A 14 -7.68 6.60 19.08
C PRO A 14 -8.84 5.81 19.73
N VAL A 15 -9.31 6.28 20.89
CA VAL A 15 -10.42 5.70 21.65
C VAL A 15 -11.61 6.69 21.63
N PRO A 16 -12.82 6.27 21.23
CA PRO A 16 -14.02 7.09 21.32
C PRO A 16 -14.30 7.54 22.75
N VAL A 17 -14.70 8.80 22.92
CA VAL A 17 -15.14 9.36 24.20
C VAL A 17 -16.66 9.56 24.11
N PRO A 18 -17.46 8.72 24.77
CA PRO A 18 -18.92 8.84 24.70
C PRO A 18 -19.40 10.21 25.15
N GLY A 19 -20.34 10.80 24.42
CA GLY A 19 -20.89 12.13 24.72
C GLY A 19 -20.04 13.29 24.22
N SER A 20 -18.89 13.05 23.59
CA SER A 20 -18.05 14.09 22.98
C SER A 20 -18.42 14.40 21.52
N GLU A 21 -19.49 13.81 20.99
CA GLU A 21 -19.93 13.98 19.62
C GLU A 21 -20.39 15.42 19.38
N HIS A 22 -20.05 15.97 18.22
CA HIS A 22 -20.47 17.31 17.83
C HIS A 22 -20.72 17.36 16.32
N THR A 23 -21.53 18.33 15.91
CA THR A 23 -21.77 18.61 14.50
C THR A 23 -20.91 19.79 14.07
N LEU A 24 -20.24 19.67 12.92
CA LEU A 24 -19.49 20.74 12.31
C LEU A 24 -20.23 21.21 11.05
N ALA A 25 -20.69 22.48 11.04
CA ALA A 25 -21.29 23.07 9.86
C ALA A 25 -20.22 23.27 8.78
N THR A 26 -20.43 22.68 7.59
CA THR A 26 -19.52 22.83 6.45
C THR A 26 -20.30 22.82 5.14
N ASN A 27 -19.75 23.48 4.12
CA ASN A 27 -20.29 23.47 2.76
C ASN A 27 -19.68 22.37 1.89
N VAL A 28 -18.47 21.93 2.22
CA VAL A 28 -17.72 20.95 1.42
C VAL A 28 -16.99 19.96 2.34
N VAL A 29 -16.98 18.69 1.95
CA VAL A 29 -16.23 17.62 2.61
C VAL A 29 -15.32 16.95 1.60
N ILE A 30 -14.02 16.91 1.87
CA ILE A 30 -13.02 16.24 1.02
C ILE A 30 -12.47 15.04 1.81
N ARG A 31 -12.64 13.83 1.27
CA ARG A 31 -12.13 12.61 1.89
C ARG A 31 -10.65 12.42 1.53
N ALA A 32 -9.77 12.59 2.51
CA ALA A 32 -8.32 12.40 2.37
C ALA A 32 -7.80 11.26 3.29
N LEU A 33 -8.50 10.13 3.30
CA LEU A 33 -8.17 8.97 4.16
C LEU A 33 -7.06 8.07 3.60
N GLY A 34 -6.54 8.39 2.42
CA GLY A 34 -5.58 7.57 1.67
C GLY A 34 -6.22 6.80 0.53
N GLN A 35 -5.45 5.86 -0.03
CA GLN A 35 -5.78 5.05 -1.20
C GLN A 35 -5.62 3.57 -0.91
N ARG A 36 -6.18 2.71 -1.77
CA ARG A 36 -6.08 1.25 -1.67
C ARG A 36 -5.84 0.64 -3.05
N LEU A 37 -5.23 -0.54 -3.08
CA LEU A 37 -5.11 -1.35 -4.30
C LEU A 37 -6.50 -1.68 -4.85
N ASP A 38 -6.62 -1.68 -6.18
CA ASP A 38 -7.79 -2.25 -6.85
C ASP A 38 -7.68 -3.78 -6.88
N GLU A 39 -8.48 -4.44 -6.04
CA GLU A 39 -8.49 -5.90 -5.92
C GLU A 39 -9.03 -6.59 -7.18
N HIS A 40 -9.86 -5.93 -7.99
CA HIS A 40 -10.36 -6.51 -9.24
C HIS A 40 -9.26 -6.62 -10.29
N LEU A 41 -8.38 -5.61 -10.37
CA LEU A 41 -7.21 -5.65 -11.25
C LEU A 41 -6.25 -6.77 -10.82
N ALA A 42 -5.98 -6.88 -9.52
CA ALA A 42 -5.11 -7.92 -8.99
C ALA A 42 -5.68 -9.33 -9.25
N ALA A 43 -6.99 -9.52 -9.03
CA ALA A 43 -7.68 -10.77 -9.31
C ALA A 43 -7.69 -11.11 -10.81
N GLY A 44 -7.96 -10.12 -11.68
CA GLY A 44 -7.99 -10.32 -13.13
C GLY A 44 -6.64 -10.74 -13.73
N LEU A 45 -5.54 -10.40 -13.05
CA LEU A 45 -4.18 -10.80 -13.42
C LEU A 45 -3.69 -12.05 -12.66
N GLY A 46 -4.50 -12.64 -11.78
CA GLY A 46 -4.12 -13.80 -10.96
C GLY A 46 -3.01 -13.50 -9.96
N LEU A 47 -2.95 -12.27 -9.44
CA LEU A 47 -1.91 -11.83 -8.52
C LEU A 47 -2.27 -12.17 -7.07
N ARG A 48 -1.29 -12.69 -6.33
CA ARG A 48 -1.40 -12.84 -4.88
C ARG A 48 -1.37 -11.47 -4.22
N VAL A 49 -2.33 -11.21 -3.35
CA VAL A 49 -2.46 -9.97 -2.56
C VAL A 49 -2.36 -10.31 -1.08
N GLU A 50 -1.56 -9.54 -0.35
CA GLU A 50 -1.40 -9.64 1.10
C GLU A 50 -1.56 -8.28 1.74
N LYS A 51 -2.42 -8.18 2.75
CA LYS A 51 -2.70 -6.92 3.48
C LYS A 51 -3.06 -5.75 2.55
N GLY A 52 -3.76 -6.03 1.44
CA GLY A 52 -4.18 -5.03 0.46
C GLY A 52 -3.07 -4.55 -0.48
N LEU A 53 -1.94 -5.28 -0.57
CA LEU A 53 -0.80 -4.97 -1.42
C LEU A 53 -0.44 -6.18 -2.29
N VAL A 54 0.12 -5.96 -3.48
CA VAL A 54 0.60 -7.04 -4.34
C VAL A 54 1.81 -7.70 -3.69
N ALA A 55 1.74 -9.02 -3.49
CA ALA A 55 2.88 -9.77 -2.97
C ALA A 55 3.94 -9.95 -4.07
N VAL A 56 5.19 -9.65 -3.73
CA VAL A 56 6.33 -9.74 -4.64
C VAL A 56 7.55 -10.38 -3.98
N ASP A 57 8.45 -10.90 -4.80
CA ASP A 57 9.84 -11.13 -4.40
C ASP A 57 10.52 -9.77 -4.12
N PRO A 58 11.06 -9.52 -2.91
CA PRO A 58 11.63 -8.22 -2.54
C PRO A 58 12.90 -7.80 -3.30
N ALA A 59 13.62 -8.78 -3.87
CA ALA A 59 14.84 -8.54 -4.62
C ALA A 59 14.56 -8.21 -6.09
N THR A 60 13.51 -8.81 -6.67
CA THR A 60 13.21 -8.69 -8.11
C THR A 60 11.96 -7.89 -8.43
N GLY A 61 11.02 -7.75 -7.48
CA GLY A 61 9.69 -7.21 -7.73
C GLY A 61 8.76 -8.15 -8.50
N GLN A 62 9.15 -9.41 -8.70
CA GLN A 62 8.34 -10.39 -9.43
C GLN A 62 7.13 -10.81 -8.59
N THR A 63 5.96 -10.83 -9.21
CA THR A 63 4.70 -11.24 -8.56
C THR A 63 4.52 -12.76 -8.60
N SER A 64 3.38 -13.26 -8.13
CA SER A 64 2.98 -14.67 -8.32
C SER A 64 2.82 -15.06 -9.79
N HIS A 65 2.63 -14.10 -10.70
CA HIS A 65 2.60 -14.37 -12.13
C HIS A 65 4.01 -14.17 -12.72
N PRO A 66 4.62 -15.19 -13.37
CA PRO A 66 6.04 -15.17 -13.75
C PRO A 66 6.46 -14.03 -14.70
N LYS A 67 5.51 -13.47 -15.45
CA LYS A 67 5.77 -12.37 -16.40
C LYS A 67 5.28 -10.99 -15.92
N VAL A 68 4.82 -10.88 -14.67
CA VAL A 68 4.31 -9.63 -14.11
C VAL A 68 5.16 -9.23 -12.92
N PHE A 69 5.57 -7.96 -12.91
CA PHE A 69 6.36 -7.34 -11.86
C PHE A 69 5.60 -6.15 -11.29
N ALA A 70 5.80 -5.85 -10.00
CA ALA A 70 5.15 -4.75 -9.32
C ALA A 70 6.15 -3.97 -8.45
N GLY A 71 5.85 -2.70 -8.20
CA GLY A 71 6.70 -1.79 -7.45
C GLY A 71 5.94 -0.55 -6.97
N GLY A 72 6.59 0.25 -6.14
CA GLY A 72 6.02 1.47 -5.56
C GLY A 72 4.81 1.20 -4.67
N ASP A 73 3.83 2.09 -4.72
CA ASP A 73 2.66 2.10 -3.83
C ASP A 73 1.89 0.78 -3.84
N SER A 74 1.88 0.07 -4.97
CA SER A 74 1.21 -1.23 -5.13
C SER A 74 1.76 -2.32 -4.19
N ILE A 75 2.99 -2.18 -3.71
CA ILE A 75 3.65 -3.16 -2.84
C ILE A 75 4.01 -2.61 -1.45
N ASN A 76 3.98 -1.29 -1.25
CA ASN A 76 4.37 -0.65 0.03
C ASN A 76 3.31 0.27 0.65
N GLY A 77 2.18 0.51 -0.03
CA GLY A 77 1.07 1.29 0.50
C GLY A 77 1.27 2.81 0.46
N GLY A 78 2.11 3.33 -0.43
CA GLY A 78 2.27 4.77 -0.63
C GLY A 78 3.25 5.41 0.33
N GLN A 79 4.45 4.84 0.45
CA GLN A 79 5.53 5.42 1.25
C GLN A 79 6.11 6.67 0.58
N THR A 80 7.31 6.57 -0.01
CA THR A 80 7.97 7.72 -0.63
C THR A 80 8.23 7.48 -2.11
N VAL A 81 8.40 8.57 -2.85
CA VAL A 81 8.77 8.53 -4.27
C VAL A 81 10.12 7.83 -4.47
N VAL A 82 11.07 8.00 -3.56
CA VAL A 82 12.39 7.35 -3.68
C VAL A 82 12.28 5.83 -3.57
N ASP A 83 11.40 5.32 -2.70
CA ASP A 83 11.14 3.88 -2.60
C ASP A 83 10.53 3.35 -3.90
N ALA A 84 9.57 4.08 -4.48
CA ALA A 84 8.97 3.71 -5.75
C ALA A 84 9.99 3.65 -6.90
N VAL A 85 10.90 4.63 -6.97
CA VAL A 85 12.01 4.63 -7.95
C VAL A 85 12.95 3.44 -7.71
N ALA A 86 13.29 3.14 -6.45
CA ALA A 86 14.14 2.01 -6.12
C ALA A 86 13.50 0.67 -6.53
N HIS A 87 12.21 0.49 -6.27
CA HIS A 87 11.44 -0.68 -6.74
C HIS A 87 11.42 -0.78 -8.26
N GLY A 88 11.18 0.33 -8.96
CA GLY A 88 11.20 0.37 -10.43
C GLY A 88 12.54 -0.07 -11.02
N LYS A 89 13.66 0.37 -10.44
CA LYS A 89 15.01 -0.04 -10.89
C LYS A 89 15.25 -1.54 -10.69
N LYS A 90 14.84 -2.11 -9.57
CA LYS A 90 14.94 -3.55 -9.32
C LYS A 90 14.10 -4.37 -10.30
N ALA A 91 12.84 -3.96 -10.50
CA ALA A 91 11.93 -4.62 -11.43
C ALA A 91 12.46 -4.55 -12.87
N ALA A 92 12.96 -3.39 -13.31
CA ALA A 92 13.56 -3.24 -14.64
C ALA A 92 14.73 -4.20 -14.86
N ALA A 93 15.66 -4.29 -13.90
CA ALA A 93 16.80 -5.21 -13.99
C ALA A 93 16.38 -6.70 -13.95
N ALA A 94 15.25 -7.03 -13.32
CA ALA A 94 14.71 -8.39 -13.33
C ALA A 94 13.97 -8.71 -14.64
N ILE A 95 13.22 -7.75 -15.19
CA ILE A 95 12.58 -7.86 -16.51
C ILE A 95 13.64 -8.03 -17.60
N ASP A 96 14.72 -7.26 -17.55
CA ASP A 96 15.82 -7.36 -18.52
C ASP A 96 16.44 -8.77 -18.50
N ARG A 97 16.79 -9.28 -17.31
CA ARG A 97 17.26 -10.67 -17.14
C ARG A 97 16.27 -11.73 -17.63
N LEU A 98 14.98 -11.51 -17.43
CA LEU A 98 13.93 -12.43 -17.92
C LEU A 98 13.88 -12.47 -19.45
N LEU A 99 14.11 -11.33 -20.12
CA LEU A 99 14.00 -11.21 -21.57
C LEU A 99 15.30 -11.57 -22.30
N ASN A 100 16.46 -11.24 -21.72
CA ASN A 100 17.76 -11.27 -22.38
C ASN A 100 18.73 -12.32 -21.81
N GLY A 101 18.44 -12.94 -20.66
CA GLY A 101 19.33 -13.88 -19.96
C GLY A 101 20.32 -13.19 -19.01
#